data_AF-A0AAU7A694-F1
#
_entry.id   AF-A0AAU7A694-F1
#
_cell.length_a   1.000
_cell.length_b   1.000
_cell.length_c   1.000
_cell.angle_alpha   90.00
_cell.angle_beta   90.00
_cell.angle_gamma   90.00
#
_symmetry.space_group_name_H-M   'P 1'
#
loop_
_entity.id
_entity.type
_entity.pdbx_description
1 polymer ?
#
loop_
_entity_poly.entity_id
_entity_poly.type
_entity_poly.pdbx_seq_one_letter_code
_entity_poly.pdbx_strand_id
1 'polypeptide(L)'
;MAAFDLNRTSDLSASMTCSSVAASLEETSSILAQEALIEIETGGASDSQPLINPILSKLLINLFQKGEYESVVTSAGQLLSEFPESIFLHNIMAESYSKLGHDVKAIFHYEQAIEIKPCPSEQNMQRDNKVNYHNNVAVSLKSLGLLDRSEQHLKAALKINPLFSPAYNNYGNLLNDRADIKGAQDCFLKAIDIDENSFRAYWNLHSTVSDAETAQAIVEMCLKAEPMYRDAIFTLAGMNAFKGDRSHFDSLMNSELSDDPILKSIEWVLSLKEQPSLHFNRWSIFDLAVSLSDRSRPFYEFGVWMGDSFRYLMKSYKKGFGFDTFEGLPADWRSVPKGSYSSFGKVPDVPGGEFIVGEFDKTLPSFFASERTKAALINLDADLYGSTLSALKNARSVIDEQTVIIFDELIINQGWQQDEFKALNEFCALFDLRYEVLAVSLYTKQVVTRVLPAS
;
A
#
# COMPACT_ATOMS: atom_id res chain seq x y z
N MET A 1 3.32 8.69 29.75
CA MET A 1 3.13 7.53 28.86
C MET A 1 3.49 8.00 27.47
N ALA A 2 4.55 7.46 26.86
CA ALA A 2 4.98 7.87 25.53
C ALA A 2 3.91 7.46 24.51
N ALA A 3 3.31 8.45 23.85
CA ALA A 3 2.39 8.24 22.74
C ALA A 3 3.22 7.83 21.52
N PHE A 4 3.08 6.59 21.07
CA PHE A 4 3.64 6.14 19.81
C PHE A 4 2.75 6.66 18.67
N ASP A 5 3.21 7.70 17.98
CA ASP A 5 2.67 8.10 16.68
C ASP A 5 3.22 7.13 15.62
N LEU A 6 2.42 6.11 15.29
CA LEU A 6 2.77 5.13 14.26
C LEU A 6 1.95 5.44 13.02
N ASN A 7 2.65 5.81 11.96
CA ASN A 7 2.10 6.13 10.64
C ASN A 7 2.09 4.91 9.72
N ARG A 8 1.31 5.01 8.65
CA ARG A 8 1.04 3.99 7.62
C ARG A 8 2.30 3.20 7.31
N THR A 9 2.22 1.89 7.43
CA THR A 9 3.37 0.99 7.37
C THR A 9 3.32 0.05 6.17
N SER A 10 2.57 0.35 5.12
CA SER A 10 2.62 -0.45 3.90
C SER A 10 2.40 0.37 2.65
N ASP A 11 3.29 0.18 1.68
CA ASP A 11 3.04 0.28 0.26
C ASP A 11 2.82 -1.13 -0.30
N LEU A 12 1.94 -1.93 0.35
CA LEU A 12 1.48 -3.22 -0.19
C LEU A 12 0.84 -2.98 -1.57
N SER A 13 1.72 -3.04 -2.57
CA SER A 13 1.62 -2.86 -4.02
C SER A 13 0.40 -2.08 -4.50
N ALA A 14 0.58 -0.81 -4.88
CA ALA A 14 -0.22 -0.07 -5.88
C ALA A 14 -1.76 -0.21 -5.84
N SER A 15 -2.29 -0.65 -4.70
CA SER A 15 -3.63 -1.20 -4.59
C SER A 15 -4.55 -0.13 -4.06
N MET A 16 -5.54 0.25 -4.89
CA MET A 16 -6.54 1.22 -4.47
C MET A 16 -7.51 0.55 -3.50
N THR A 17 -7.33 0.80 -2.21
CA THR A 17 -8.29 0.41 -1.17
C THR A 17 -9.53 1.30 -1.24
N CYS A 18 -10.71 0.70 -1.17
CA CYS A 18 -11.97 1.43 -1.05
C CYS A 18 -12.25 1.74 0.42
N SER A 19 -12.15 3.00 0.82
CA SER A 19 -12.71 3.46 2.09
C SER A 19 -14.07 4.12 1.84
N SER A 20 -15.05 3.83 2.70
CA SER A 20 -16.47 4.25 2.58
C SER A 20 -16.78 5.62 3.21
N VAL A 21 -15.74 6.46 3.38
CA VAL A 21 -15.73 7.74 4.11
C VAL A 21 -16.95 8.63 3.84
N ALA A 22 -17.23 8.90 2.57
CA ALA A 22 -18.15 9.95 2.15
C ALA A 22 -19.61 9.65 2.52
N ALA A 23 -20.05 8.40 2.36
CA ALA A 23 -21.42 8.01 2.66
C ALA A 23 -21.72 8.08 4.18
N SER A 24 -20.76 7.66 5.01
CA SER A 24 -20.97 7.58 6.46
C SER A 24 -21.15 8.95 7.13
N LEU A 25 -20.37 9.96 6.74
CA LEU A 25 -20.39 11.29 7.36
C LEU A 25 -21.56 12.15 6.88
N GLU A 26 -22.00 11.98 5.63
CA GLU A 26 -23.17 12.69 5.09
C GLU A 26 -24.49 12.18 5.69
N GLU A 27 -24.66 10.87 5.81
CA GLU A 27 -25.81 10.26 6.50
C GLU A 27 -25.87 10.71 7.97
N THR A 28 -24.70 10.76 8.62
CA THR A 28 -24.58 11.21 10.01
C THR A 28 -24.99 12.67 10.21
N SER A 29 -24.59 13.56 9.30
CA SER A 29 -24.98 14.98 9.32
C SER A 29 -26.49 15.18 9.27
N SER A 30 -27.17 14.37 8.46
CA SER A 30 -28.63 14.42 8.29
C SER A 30 -29.38 13.96 9.56
N ILE A 31 -28.94 12.84 10.15
CA ILE A 31 -29.56 12.26 11.36
C ILE A 31 -29.42 13.22 12.56
N LEU A 32 -28.20 13.72 12.82
CA LEU A 32 -27.95 14.64 13.93
C LEU A 32 -28.71 15.97 13.78
N ALA A 33 -28.92 16.44 12.55
CA ALA A 33 -29.71 17.64 12.30
C ALA A 33 -31.21 17.43 12.57
N GLN A 34 -31.73 16.24 12.25
CA GLN A 34 -33.15 15.91 12.39
C GLN A 34 -33.54 15.66 13.86
N GLU A 35 -32.67 15.03 14.64
CA GLU A 35 -32.94 14.75 16.07
C GLU A 35 -32.88 16.02 16.94
N ALA A 36 -31.96 16.94 16.64
CA ALA A 36 -31.89 18.22 17.34
C ALA A 36 -33.14 19.08 17.12
N LEU A 37 -33.78 18.98 15.95
CA LEU A 37 -35.07 19.62 15.70
C LEU A 37 -36.19 19.00 16.56
N ILE A 38 -36.17 17.68 16.74
CA ILE A 38 -37.17 16.94 17.55
C ILE A 38 -37.04 17.27 19.04
N GLU A 39 -35.83 17.42 19.58
CA GLU A 39 -35.63 17.81 20.99
C GLU A 39 -36.06 19.26 21.27
N ILE A 40 -35.83 20.18 20.31
CA ILE A 40 -36.30 21.58 20.42
C ILE A 40 -37.84 21.64 20.40
N GLU A 41 -38.49 20.78 19.63
CA GLU A 41 -39.96 20.75 19.51
C GLU A 41 -40.66 20.08 20.71
N THR A 42 -40.01 19.14 21.40
CA THR A 42 -40.68 18.32 22.42
C THR A 42 -40.57 18.82 23.87
N GLY A 43 -39.76 19.84 24.16
CA GLY A 43 -39.83 20.66 25.39
C GLY A 43 -39.78 19.91 26.74
N GLY A 44 -39.44 18.62 26.75
CA GLY A 44 -39.47 17.76 27.93
C GLY A 44 -38.06 17.48 28.43
N ALA A 45 -37.78 17.88 29.68
CA ALA A 45 -36.62 17.38 30.41
C ALA A 45 -36.78 15.86 30.61
N SER A 46 -36.19 15.08 29.71
CA SER A 46 -35.94 13.66 29.94
C SER A 46 -34.49 13.48 30.39
N ASP A 47 -34.20 12.42 31.14
CA ASP A 47 -32.85 11.95 31.50
C ASP A 47 -32.06 11.48 30.25
N SER A 48 -32.10 12.23 29.14
CA SER A 48 -31.33 11.94 27.94
C SER A 48 -29.86 12.26 28.19
N GLN A 49 -29.00 11.29 27.90
CA GLN A 49 -27.55 11.52 27.84
C GLN A 49 -27.28 12.76 26.96
N PRO A 50 -26.35 13.64 27.35
CA PRO A 50 -26.14 14.89 26.63
C PRO A 50 -25.70 14.58 25.19
N LEU A 51 -26.38 15.21 24.23
CA LEU A 51 -26.07 15.13 22.81
C LEU A 51 -25.01 16.17 22.43
N ILE A 52 -24.20 15.83 21.44
CA ILE A 52 -23.23 16.78 20.88
C ILE A 52 -23.99 17.90 20.17
N ASN A 53 -23.59 19.13 20.42
CA ASN A 53 -24.17 20.29 19.75
C ASN A 53 -24.07 20.15 18.22
N PRO A 54 -25.19 20.21 17.47
CA PRO A 54 -25.19 20.03 16.01
C PRO A 54 -24.29 21.01 15.25
N ILE A 55 -24.07 22.21 15.80
CA ILE A 55 -23.15 23.20 15.22
C ILE A 55 -21.71 22.68 15.27
N LEU A 56 -21.33 22.04 16.38
CA LEU A 56 -19.99 21.44 16.54
C LEU A 56 -19.81 20.24 15.60
N SER A 57 -20.84 19.39 15.46
CA SER A 57 -20.80 18.27 14.51
C SER A 57 -20.61 18.76 13.07
N LYS A 58 -21.35 19.79 12.65
CA LYS A 58 -21.20 20.42 11.33
C LYS A 58 -19.83 21.06 11.13
N LEU A 59 -19.27 21.68 12.16
CA LEU A 59 -17.92 22.25 12.11
C LEU A 59 -16.88 21.16 11.86
N LEU A 60 -16.93 20.04 12.61
CA LEU A 60 -15.99 18.93 12.42
C LEU A 60 -16.10 18.33 11.01
N ILE A 61 -17.32 18.15 10.50
CA ILE A 61 -17.54 17.67 9.13
C ILE A 61 -16.96 18.66 8.10
N ASN A 62 -17.14 19.97 8.31
CA ASN A 62 -16.58 20.97 7.41
C ASN A 62 -15.04 20.98 7.41
N LEU A 63 -14.42 20.86 8.59
CA LEU A 63 -12.98 20.72 8.72
C LEU A 63 -12.49 19.46 8.00
N PHE A 64 -13.19 18.34 8.18
CA PHE A 64 -12.88 17.08 7.51
C PHE A 64 -12.96 17.22 5.99
N GLN A 65 -14.03 17.81 5.45
CA GLN A 65 -14.20 18.03 4.01
C GLN A 65 -13.13 18.96 3.41
N LYS A 66 -12.58 19.88 4.22
CA LYS A 66 -11.46 20.74 3.83
C LYS A 66 -10.09 20.05 3.93
N GLY A 67 -10.05 18.81 4.41
CA GLY A 67 -8.81 18.07 4.65
C GLY A 67 -8.05 18.53 5.90
N GLU A 68 -8.67 19.30 6.80
CA GLU A 68 -8.07 19.76 8.05
C GLU A 68 -8.14 18.66 9.13
N TYR A 69 -7.60 17.48 8.83
CA TYR A 69 -7.74 16.28 9.67
C TYR A 69 -7.11 16.46 11.06
N GLU A 70 -5.99 17.19 11.19
CA GLU A 70 -5.40 17.50 12.50
C GLU A 70 -6.32 18.36 13.38
N SER A 71 -6.96 19.36 12.78
CA SER A 71 -7.96 20.20 13.46
C SER A 71 -9.16 19.37 13.90
N VAL A 72 -9.59 18.41 13.09
CA VAL A 72 -10.68 17.47 13.41
C VAL A 72 -10.31 16.63 14.61
N VAL A 73 -9.17 15.92 14.60
CA VAL A 73 -8.81 15.03 15.73
C VAL A 73 -8.58 15.79 17.03
N THR A 74 -8.04 17.02 16.96
CA THR A 74 -7.85 17.88 18.13
C THR A 74 -9.19 18.29 18.73
N SER A 75 -10.09 18.80 17.90
CA SER A 75 -11.39 19.33 18.34
C SER A 75 -12.33 18.20 18.78
N ALA A 76 -12.39 17.11 18.02
CA ALA A 76 -13.19 15.93 18.36
C ALA A 76 -12.65 15.25 19.63
N GLY A 77 -11.33 15.21 19.85
CA GLY A 77 -10.74 14.66 21.07
C GLY A 77 -11.11 15.43 22.34
N GLN A 78 -11.25 16.76 22.25
CA GLN A 78 -11.78 17.56 23.37
C GLN A 78 -13.23 17.21 23.68
N LEU A 79 -14.08 17.11 22.66
CA LEU A 79 -15.49 16.72 22.82
C LEU A 79 -15.63 15.30 23.35
N LEU A 80 -14.75 14.38 22.94
CA LEU A 80 -14.81 12.99 23.38
C LEU A 80 -14.59 12.85 24.90
N SER A 81 -13.93 13.82 25.55
CA SER A 81 -13.81 13.84 27.01
C SER A 81 -15.15 14.08 27.74
N GLU A 82 -16.08 14.78 27.08
CA GLU A 82 -17.43 15.05 27.57
C GLU A 82 -18.44 14.00 27.06
N PHE A 83 -18.20 13.46 25.86
CA PHE A 83 -19.07 12.50 25.17
C PHE A 83 -18.32 11.20 24.79
N PRO A 84 -17.80 10.44 25.77
CA PRO A 84 -16.91 9.30 25.51
C PRO A 84 -17.58 8.14 24.77
N GLU A 85 -18.91 8.07 24.77
CA GLU A 85 -19.69 7.03 24.10
C GLU A 85 -20.20 7.46 22.71
N SER A 86 -19.74 8.61 22.18
CA SER A 86 -20.19 9.09 20.86
C SER A 86 -19.55 8.32 19.71
N ILE A 87 -20.39 7.65 18.94
CA ILE A 87 -20.05 6.95 17.70
C ILE A 87 -19.62 7.96 16.64
N PHE A 88 -20.28 9.12 16.57
CA PHE A 88 -19.91 10.16 15.61
C PHE A 88 -18.48 10.65 15.82
N LEU A 89 -18.09 10.97 17.06
CA LEU A 89 -16.74 11.43 17.37
C LEU A 89 -15.70 10.35 17.08
N HIS A 90 -15.98 9.11 17.47
CA HIS A 90 -15.11 8.00 17.15
C HIS A 90 -14.97 7.78 15.64
N ASN A 91 -16.06 7.82 14.88
CA ASN A 91 -16.01 7.67 13.43
C ASN A 91 -15.19 8.77 12.76
N ILE A 92 -15.45 10.05 13.08
CA ILE A 92 -14.76 11.16 12.42
C ILE A 92 -13.29 11.25 12.81
N MET A 93 -12.93 10.85 14.04
CA MET A 93 -11.54 10.70 14.46
C MET A 93 -10.86 9.52 13.75
N ALA A 94 -11.53 8.37 13.63
CA ALA A 94 -10.99 7.21 12.93
C ALA A 94 -10.69 7.50 11.46
N GLU A 95 -11.62 8.15 10.77
CA GLU A 95 -11.46 8.60 9.39
C GLU A 95 -10.31 9.61 9.27
N SER A 96 -10.24 10.59 10.16
CA SER A 96 -9.17 11.59 10.15
C SER A 96 -7.79 10.97 10.41
N TYR A 97 -7.69 10.07 11.39
CA TYR A 97 -6.44 9.34 11.64
C TYR A 97 -6.05 8.46 10.46
N SER A 98 -7.00 7.81 9.79
CA SER A 98 -6.72 7.04 8.57
C SER A 98 -6.17 7.94 7.45
N LYS A 99 -6.73 9.14 7.26
CA LYS A 99 -6.24 10.11 6.27
C LYS A 99 -4.87 10.70 6.62
N LEU A 100 -4.56 10.82 7.90
CA LEU A 100 -3.24 11.20 8.40
C LEU A 100 -2.24 10.03 8.37
N GLY A 101 -2.69 8.81 8.08
CA GLY A 101 -1.87 7.61 8.12
C GLY A 101 -1.66 7.02 9.52
N HIS A 102 -2.29 7.54 10.57
CA HIS A 102 -2.21 7.00 11.93
C HIS A 102 -3.08 5.74 12.11
N ASP A 103 -2.74 4.65 11.42
CA ASP A 103 -3.57 3.44 11.33
C ASP A 103 -3.92 2.80 12.68
N VAL A 104 -2.99 2.80 13.64
CA VAL A 104 -3.25 2.26 14.98
C VAL A 104 -4.34 3.06 15.70
N LYS A 105 -4.29 4.40 15.59
CA LYS A 105 -5.31 5.29 16.18
C LYS A 105 -6.64 5.17 15.43
N ALA A 106 -6.59 5.01 14.10
CA ALA A 106 -7.77 4.77 13.28
C ALA A 106 -8.49 3.47 13.69
N ILE A 107 -7.75 2.37 13.80
CA ILE A 107 -8.28 1.07 14.26
C ILE A 107 -8.92 1.20 15.62
N PHE A 108 -8.22 1.82 16.59
CA PHE A 108 -8.77 2.03 17.93
C PHE A 108 -10.14 2.70 17.89
N HIS A 109 -10.27 3.81 17.16
CA HIS A 109 -11.53 4.55 17.11
C HIS A 109 -12.63 3.84 16.32
N TYR A 110 -12.32 3.11 15.24
CA TYR A 110 -13.32 2.27 14.58
C TYR A 110 -13.78 1.10 15.46
N GLU A 111 -12.87 0.46 16.22
CA GLU A 111 -13.22 -0.59 17.17
C GLU A 111 -14.14 -0.02 18.28
N GLN A 112 -13.86 1.18 18.78
CA GLN A 112 -14.79 1.88 19.70
C GLN A 112 -16.16 2.10 19.06
N ALA A 113 -16.22 2.57 17.80
CA ALA A 113 -17.48 2.74 17.08
C ALA A 113 -18.26 1.42 16.88
N ILE A 114 -17.59 0.26 16.91
CA ILE A 114 -18.21 -1.07 16.80
C ILE A 114 -18.71 -1.60 18.16
N GLU A 115 -17.99 -1.31 19.24
CA GLU A 115 -18.15 -1.98 20.55
C GLU A 115 -18.98 -1.17 21.56
N ILE A 116 -18.90 0.15 21.51
CA ILE A 116 -19.60 1.03 22.45
C ILE A 116 -21.11 0.78 22.36
N LYS A 117 -21.80 0.91 23.50
CA LYS A 117 -23.26 0.96 23.55
C LYS A 117 -23.68 2.42 23.46
N PRO A 118 -24.04 2.93 22.26
CA PRO A 118 -24.34 4.34 22.13
C PRO A 118 -25.67 4.70 22.78
N CYS A 119 -25.84 6.01 22.99
CA CYS A 119 -27.13 6.59 23.30
C CYS A 119 -28.16 6.22 22.19
N PRO A 120 -29.47 6.18 22.51
CA PRO A 120 -30.51 5.76 21.57
C PRO A 120 -30.49 6.45 20.19
N SER A 121 -30.09 7.71 20.14
CA SER A 121 -29.96 8.52 18.92
C SER A 121 -28.87 8.00 17.96
N GLU A 122 -27.73 7.54 18.49
CA GLU A 122 -26.61 7.07 17.66
C GLU A 122 -26.65 5.54 17.39
N GLN A 123 -27.63 4.80 17.93
CA GLN A 123 -27.75 3.35 17.69
C GLN A 123 -27.95 2.99 16.23
N ASN A 124 -28.77 3.77 15.50
CA ASN A 124 -28.97 3.56 14.08
C ASN A 124 -27.69 3.85 13.29
N MET A 125 -26.99 4.94 13.63
CA MET A 125 -25.71 5.28 13.02
C MET A 125 -24.70 4.14 13.15
N GLN A 126 -24.55 3.58 14.35
CA GLN A 126 -23.67 2.43 14.59
C GLN A 126 -24.10 1.23 13.75
N ARG A 127 -25.39 0.87 13.77
CA ARG A 127 -25.90 -0.29 13.04
C ARG A 127 -25.68 -0.16 11.54
N ASP A 128 -26.04 0.99 10.98
CA ASP A 128 -26.07 1.22 9.54
C ASP A 128 -24.64 1.38 8.98
N ASN A 129 -23.70 1.90 9.77
CA ASN A 129 -22.29 2.03 9.41
C ASN A 129 -21.39 0.88 9.87
N LYS A 130 -21.92 -0.14 10.55
CA LYS A 130 -21.11 -1.25 11.08
C LYS A 130 -20.30 -1.97 9.99
N VAL A 131 -20.87 -2.12 8.81
CA VAL A 131 -20.18 -2.68 7.63
C VAL A 131 -18.99 -1.82 7.21
N ASN A 132 -19.16 -0.50 7.20
CA ASN A 132 -18.13 0.49 6.87
C ASN A 132 -16.99 0.44 7.89
N TYR A 133 -17.30 0.37 9.18
CA TYR A 133 -16.28 0.28 10.25
C TYR A 133 -15.44 -0.98 10.13
N HIS A 134 -16.05 -2.15 9.94
CA HIS A 134 -15.30 -3.39 9.71
C HIS A 134 -14.41 -3.28 8.46
N ASN A 135 -14.93 -2.76 7.35
CA ASN A 135 -14.14 -2.57 6.13
C ASN A 135 -12.95 -1.62 6.35
N ASN A 136 -13.15 -0.48 7.01
CA ASN A 136 -12.10 0.50 7.25
C ASN A 136 -11.05 -0.02 8.25
N VAL A 137 -11.45 -0.76 9.30
CA VAL A 137 -10.49 -1.46 10.19
C VAL A 137 -9.66 -2.45 9.39
N ALA A 138 -10.26 -3.21 8.48
CA ALA A 138 -9.52 -4.13 7.64
C ALA A 138 -8.48 -3.42 6.76
N VAL A 139 -8.84 -2.26 6.18
CA VAL A 139 -7.91 -1.45 5.38
C VAL A 139 -6.71 -1.00 6.22
N SER A 140 -6.93 -0.45 7.42
CA SER A 140 -5.84 -0.04 8.32
C SER A 140 -5.04 -1.23 8.87
N LEU A 141 -5.66 -2.40 9.10
CA LEU A 141 -4.93 -3.60 9.50
C LEU A 141 -4.07 -4.15 8.36
N LYS A 142 -4.56 -4.09 7.11
CA LYS A 142 -3.78 -4.45 5.92
C LYS A 142 -2.58 -3.53 5.80
N SER A 143 -2.75 -2.21 5.99
CA SER A 143 -1.61 -1.28 5.95
C SER A 143 -0.60 -1.47 7.07
N LEU A 144 -1.01 -2.12 8.17
CA LEU A 144 -0.12 -2.60 9.23
C LEU A 144 0.51 -3.98 8.96
N GLY A 145 0.25 -4.59 7.79
CA GLY A 145 0.67 -5.96 7.48
C GLY A 145 0.00 -7.05 8.33
N LEU A 146 -1.03 -6.67 9.12
CA LEU A 146 -1.80 -7.58 9.98
C LEU A 146 -2.89 -8.29 9.17
N LEU A 147 -2.49 -9.01 8.13
CA LEU A 147 -3.38 -9.57 7.11
C LEU A 147 -4.44 -10.53 7.70
N ASP A 148 -4.09 -11.35 8.70
CA ASP A 148 -5.05 -12.27 9.32
C ASP A 148 -6.19 -11.54 10.04
N ARG A 149 -5.88 -10.47 10.77
CA ARG A 149 -6.91 -9.64 11.42
C ARG A 149 -7.71 -8.87 10.37
N SER A 150 -7.04 -8.35 9.33
CA SER A 150 -7.73 -7.68 8.23
C SER A 150 -8.77 -8.58 7.58
N GLU A 151 -8.43 -9.84 7.30
CA GLU A 151 -9.36 -10.82 6.73
C GLU A 151 -10.56 -11.09 7.64
N GLN A 152 -10.37 -11.17 8.96
CA GLN A 152 -11.47 -11.35 9.91
C GLN A 152 -12.49 -10.20 9.81
N HIS A 153 -12.01 -8.96 9.71
CA HIS A 153 -12.88 -7.79 9.58
C HIS A 153 -13.57 -7.73 8.20
N LEU A 154 -12.90 -8.10 7.10
CA LEU A 154 -13.54 -8.20 5.79
C LEU A 154 -14.66 -9.25 5.77
N LYS A 155 -14.41 -10.43 6.37
CA LYS A 155 -15.45 -11.46 6.53
C LYS A 155 -16.60 -10.99 7.40
N ALA A 156 -16.33 -10.21 8.45
CA ALA A 156 -17.37 -9.61 9.28
C ALA A 156 -18.22 -8.59 8.49
N ALA A 157 -17.59 -7.71 7.70
CA ALA A 157 -18.29 -6.77 6.82
C ALA A 157 -19.19 -7.51 5.82
N LEU A 158 -18.67 -8.53 5.12
CA LEU A 158 -19.43 -9.31 4.15
C LEU A 158 -20.54 -10.18 4.78
N LYS A 159 -20.39 -10.57 6.05
CA LYS A 159 -21.46 -11.22 6.81
C LYS A 159 -22.61 -10.26 7.14
N ILE A 160 -22.30 -8.98 7.41
CA ILE A 160 -23.30 -7.95 7.67
C ILE A 160 -24.02 -7.57 6.37
N ASN A 161 -23.26 -7.34 5.30
CA ASN A 161 -23.80 -7.02 3.99
C ASN A 161 -23.05 -7.79 2.87
N PRO A 162 -23.62 -8.90 2.37
CA PRO A 162 -23.04 -9.68 1.28
C PRO A 162 -22.95 -8.98 -0.08
N LEU A 163 -23.58 -7.80 -0.22
CA LEU A 163 -23.55 -6.96 -1.43
C LEU A 163 -22.69 -5.71 -1.24
N PHE A 164 -21.77 -5.71 -0.27
CA PHE A 164 -20.89 -4.59 -0.03
C PHE A 164 -19.64 -4.65 -0.93
N SER A 165 -19.74 -4.08 -2.14
CA SER A 165 -18.67 -4.05 -3.15
C SER A 165 -17.29 -3.62 -2.61
N PRO A 166 -17.17 -2.56 -1.76
CA PRO A 166 -15.88 -2.14 -1.19
C PRO A 166 -15.15 -3.25 -0.41
N ALA A 167 -15.87 -4.10 0.32
CA ALA A 167 -15.24 -5.20 1.06
C ALA A 167 -14.73 -6.30 0.14
N TYR A 168 -15.41 -6.62 -0.98
CA TYR A 168 -14.84 -7.55 -1.96
C TYR A 168 -13.59 -6.97 -2.61
N ASN A 169 -13.59 -5.70 -2.99
CA ASN A 169 -12.39 -5.06 -3.53
C ASN A 169 -11.21 -5.13 -2.53
N ASN A 170 -11.45 -4.76 -1.26
CA ASN A 170 -10.40 -4.80 -0.24
C ASN A 170 -9.96 -6.23 0.12
N TYR A 171 -10.87 -7.20 0.04
CA TYR A 171 -10.52 -8.60 0.23
C TYR A 171 -9.70 -9.14 -0.94
N GLY A 172 -10.03 -8.77 -2.17
CA GLY A 172 -9.22 -9.09 -3.34
C GLY A 172 -7.79 -8.56 -3.21
N ASN A 173 -7.65 -7.32 -2.73
CA ASN A 173 -6.34 -6.72 -2.46
C ASN A 173 -5.54 -7.49 -1.39
N LEU A 174 -6.18 -7.89 -0.29
CA LEU A 174 -5.56 -8.72 0.73
C LEU A 174 -5.11 -10.08 0.19
N LEU A 175 -5.93 -10.72 -0.65
CA LEU A 175 -5.58 -12.00 -1.27
C LEU A 175 -4.42 -11.84 -2.26
N ASN A 176 -4.39 -10.73 -2.99
CA ASN A 176 -3.26 -10.38 -3.84
C ASN A 176 -1.98 -10.22 -3.02
N ASP A 177 -2.00 -9.56 -1.86
CA ASP A 177 -0.83 -9.47 -0.96
C ASP A 177 -0.35 -10.82 -0.42
N ARG A 178 -1.21 -11.84 -0.42
CA ARG A 178 -0.87 -13.22 -0.03
C ARG A 178 -0.48 -14.11 -1.20
N ALA A 179 -0.35 -13.54 -2.40
CA ALA A 179 -0.14 -14.27 -3.65
C ALA A 179 -1.27 -15.25 -4.04
N ASP A 180 -2.47 -15.10 -3.45
CA ASP A 180 -3.68 -15.81 -3.91
C ASP A 180 -4.34 -15.01 -5.05
N ILE A 181 -3.74 -15.11 -6.23
CA ILE A 181 -4.15 -14.34 -7.42
C ILE A 181 -5.55 -14.73 -7.86
N LYS A 182 -5.88 -16.02 -7.78
CA LYS A 182 -7.18 -16.51 -8.23
C LYS A 182 -8.28 -16.02 -7.29
N GLY A 183 -8.08 -16.12 -5.98
CA GLY A 183 -9.00 -15.57 -5.00
C GLY A 183 -9.15 -14.05 -5.12
N ALA A 184 -8.05 -13.33 -5.43
CA ALA A 184 -8.09 -11.90 -5.68
C ALA A 184 -8.98 -11.54 -6.88
N GLN A 185 -8.77 -12.22 -8.02
CA GLN A 185 -9.60 -12.05 -9.23
C GLN A 185 -11.08 -12.31 -8.96
N ASP A 186 -11.41 -13.40 -8.27
CA ASP A 186 -12.79 -13.75 -7.96
C ASP A 186 -13.46 -12.68 -7.09
N CYS A 187 -12.73 -12.07 -6.15
CA CYS A 187 -13.21 -10.95 -5.36
C CYS A 187 -13.41 -9.68 -6.18
N PHE A 188 -12.45 -9.29 -7.03
CA PHE A 188 -12.60 -8.10 -7.87
C PHE A 188 -13.74 -8.23 -8.86
N LEU A 189 -13.89 -9.40 -9.50
CA LEU A 189 -15.02 -9.71 -10.36
C LEU A 189 -16.35 -9.62 -9.60
N LYS A 190 -16.38 -10.08 -8.33
CA LYS A 190 -17.58 -9.94 -7.51
C LYS A 190 -17.89 -8.48 -7.14
N ALA A 191 -16.87 -7.67 -6.89
CA ALA A 191 -17.04 -6.24 -6.66
C ALA A 191 -17.61 -5.53 -7.90
N ILE A 192 -17.16 -5.89 -9.10
CA ILE A 192 -17.65 -5.39 -10.39
C ILE A 192 -19.09 -5.87 -10.68
N ASP A 193 -19.43 -7.11 -10.36
CA ASP A 193 -20.78 -7.67 -10.49
C ASP A 193 -21.81 -6.92 -9.62
N ILE A 194 -21.37 -6.45 -8.45
CA ILE A 194 -22.20 -5.66 -7.54
C ILE A 194 -22.27 -4.18 -7.97
N ASP A 195 -21.15 -3.61 -8.40
CA ASP A 195 -21.02 -2.21 -8.83
C ASP A 195 -20.18 -2.13 -10.11
N GLU A 196 -20.87 -2.08 -11.25
CA GLU A 196 -20.25 -2.02 -12.58
C GLU A 196 -19.43 -0.74 -12.83
N ASN A 197 -19.60 0.29 -12.00
CA ASN A 197 -18.88 1.56 -12.08
C ASN A 197 -17.70 1.62 -11.10
N SER A 198 -17.35 0.50 -10.45
CA SER A 198 -16.22 0.42 -9.54
C SER A 198 -14.89 0.44 -10.29
N PHE A 199 -14.43 1.63 -10.69
CA PHE A 199 -13.14 1.80 -11.38
C PHE A 199 -11.97 1.24 -10.57
N ARG A 200 -12.05 1.27 -9.24
CA ARG A 200 -11.05 0.67 -8.33
C ARG A 200 -10.99 -0.85 -8.46
N ALA A 201 -12.11 -1.53 -8.63
CA ALA A 201 -12.12 -2.97 -8.83
C ALA A 201 -11.54 -3.35 -10.20
N TYR A 202 -11.84 -2.61 -11.27
CA TYR A 202 -11.15 -2.80 -12.55
C TYR A 202 -9.65 -2.53 -12.44
N TRP A 203 -9.26 -1.46 -11.77
CA TRP A 203 -7.85 -1.15 -11.55
C TRP A 203 -7.14 -2.23 -10.76
N ASN A 204 -7.72 -2.76 -9.69
CA ASN A 204 -7.06 -3.85 -8.96
C ASN A 204 -7.12 -5.19 -9.73
N LEU A 205 -8.11 -5.39 -10.61
CA LEU A 205 -8.18 -6.58 -11.45
C LEU A 205 -7.08 -6.61 -12.54
N HIS A 206 -6.77 -5.47 -13.18
CA HIS A 206 -5.76 -5.44 -14.24
C HIS A 206 -4.37 -5.86 -13.75
N SER A 207 -4.07 -5.64 -12.47
CA SER A 207 -2.79 -6.02 -11.88
C SER A 207 -2.70 -7.49 -11.46
N THR A 208 -3.77 -8.26 -11.65
CA THR A 208 -3.77 -9.70 -11.35
C THR A 208 -3.58 -10.57 -12.57
N VAL A 209 -3.69 -10.03 -13.78
CA VAL A 209 -3.58 -10.81 -15.03
C VAL A 209 -2.15 -10.87 -15.52
N SER A 210 -1.83 -11.89 -16.30
CA SER A 210 -0.46 -12.16 -16.76
C SER A 210 -0.15 -11.64 -18.16
N ASP A 211 -1.17 -11.34 -18.97
CA ASP A 211 -1.02 -10.92 -20.36
C ASP A 211 -1.41 -9.44 -20.58
N ALA A 212 -0.68 -8.78 -21.47
CA ALA A 212 -0.82 -7.35 -21.72
C ALA A 212 -2.15 -6.99 -22.41
N GLU A 213 -2.68 -7.89 -23.25
CA GLU A 213 -3.95 -7.70 -23.95
C GLU A 213 -5.12 -7.64 -22.98
N THR A 214 -5.21 -8.61 -22.05
CA THR A 214 -6.25 -8.63 -21.02
C THR A 214 -6.09 -7.46 -20.05
N ALA A 215 -4.85 -7.17 -19.62
CA ALA A 215 -4.59 -6.01 -18.75
C ALA A 215 -5.07 -4.71 -19.41
N GLN A 216 -4.77 -4.52 -20.70
CA GLN A 216 -5.18 -3.35 -21.45
C GLN A 216 -6.71 -3.22 -21.52
N ALA A 217 -7.40 -4.32 -21.86
CA ALA A 217 -8.85 -4.33 -21.93
C ALA A 217 -9.50 -3.97 -20.58
N ILE A 218 -8.93 -4.44 -19.45
CA ILE A 218 -9.41 -4.09 -18.12
C ILE A 218 -9.13 -2.61 -17.79
N VAL A 219 -7.96 -2.08 -18.16
CA VAL A 219 -7.64 -0.65 -17.99
C VAL A 219 -8.59 0.23 -18.80
N GLU A 220 -8.96 -0.18 -20.02
CA GLU A 220 -9.99 0.50 -20.82
C GLU A 220 -11.36 0.48 -20.13
N MET A 221 -11.74 -0.62 -19.48
CA MET A 221 -12.96 -0.67 -18.65
C MET A 221 -12.87 0.22 -17.41
N CYS A 222 -11.69 0.30 -16.78
CA CYS A 222 -11.43 1.24 -15.69
C CYS A 222 -11.67 2.69 -16.13
N LEU A 223 -11.18 3.09 -17.31
CA LEU A 223 -11.39 4.42 -17.87
C LEU A 223 -12.82 4.68 -18.36
N LYS A 224 -13.59 3.64 -18.69
CA LYS A 224 -15.03 3.81 -18.94
C LYS A 224 -15.78 4.15 -17.65
N ALA A 225 -15.38 3.54 -16.53
CA ALA A 225 -15.97 3.82 -15.22
C ALA A 225 -15.50 5.17 -14.62
N GLU A 226 -14.23 5.55 -14.82
CA GLU A 226 -13.67 6.83 -14.39
C GLU A 226 -12.75 7.43 -15.48
N PRO A 227 -13.28 8.24 -16.41
CA PRO A 227 -12.53 8.74 -17.57
C PRO A 227 -11.34 9.64 -17.25
N MET A 228 -11.30 10.23 -16.05
CA MET A 228 -10.22 11.13 -15.62
C MET A 228 -9.23 10.43 -14.68
N TYR A 229 -9.27 9.10 -14.57
CA TYR A 229 -8.35 8.39 -13.70
C TYR A 229 -6.92 8.38 -14.27
N ARG A 230 -6.09 9.30 -13.75
CA ARG A 230 -4.73 9.61 -14.22
C ARG A 230 -3.85 8.37 -14.38
N ASP A 231 -3.79 7.48 -13.38
CA ASP A 231 -2.90 6.32 -13.42
C ASP A 231 -3.29 5.37 -14.57
N ALA A 232 -4.60 5.16 -14.80
CA ALA A 232 -5.08 4.37 -15.92
C ALA A 232 -4.81 5.01 -17.28
N ILE A 233 -4.95 6.34 -17.40
CA ILE A 233 -4.58 7.07 -18.63
C ILE A 233 -3.09 6.85 -18.95
N PHE A 234 -2.24 7.01 -17.94
CA PHE A 234 -0.79 6.98 -18.13
C PHE A 234 -0.31 5.55 -18.39
N THR A 235 -0.86 4.57 -17.67
CA THR A 235 -0.59 3.15 -17.91
C THR A 235 -1.05 2.74 -19.30
N LEU A 236 -2.24 3.13 -19.76
CA LEU A 236 -2.70 2.81 -21.12
C LEU A 236 -1.80 3.45 -22.20
N ALA A 237 -1.39 4.71 -22.01
CA ALA A 237 -0.45 5.39 -22.88
C ALA A 237 0.90 4.65 -22.95
N GLY A 238 1.43 4.24 -21.81
CA GLY A 238 2.63 3.43 -21.70
C GLY A 238 2.48 2.09 -22.42
N MET A 239 1.41 1.34 -22.15
CA MET A 239 1.17 0.03 -22.78
C MET A 239 1.10 0.14 -24.32
N ASN A 240 0.46 1.17 -24.86
CA ASN A 240 0.43 1.42 -26.30
C ASN A 240 1.81 1.79 -26.85
N ALA A 241 2.57 2.61 -26.13
CA ALA A 241 3.94 2.96 -26.51
C ALA A 241 4.87 1.75 -26.53
N PHE A 242 4.73 0.82 -25.58
CA PHE A 242 5.44 -0.47 -25.57
C PHE A 242 5.09 -1.35 -26.78
N LYS A 243 3.86 -1.25 -27.31
CA LYS A 243 3.41 -1.94 -28.54
C LYS A 243 3.80 -1.19 -29.82
N GLY A 244 4.43 -0.02 -29.71
CA GLY A 244 4.93 0.78 -30.82
C GLY A 244 4.09 2.01 -31.18
N ASP A 245 2.89 2.17 -30.60
CA ASP A 245 2.10 3.40 -30.78
C ASP A 245 2.40 4.41 -29.66
N ARG A 246 3.31 5.33 -29.95
CA ARG A 246 3.74 6.37 -29.00
C ARG A 246 2.89 7.65 -29.06
N SER A 247 1.90 7.74 -29.94
CA SER A 247 1.22 9.01 -30.23
C SER A 247 0.63 9.70 -28.99
N HIS A 248 -0.12 8.96 -28.18
CA HIS A 248 -0.73 9.50 -26.96
C HIS A 248 0.32 9.74 -25.86
N PHE A 249 1.28 8.84 -25.71
CA PHE A 249 2.37 9.00 -24.74
C PHE A 249 3.21 10.25 -25.02
N ASP A 250 3.64 10.44 -26.26
CA ASP A 250 4.41 11.61 -26.68
C ASP A 250 3.56 12.90 -26.54
N SER A 251 2.25 12.85 -26.74
CA SER A 251 1.34 13.98 -26.44
C SER A 251 1.36 14.35 -24.96
N LEU A 252 1.36 13.36 -24.04
CA LEU A 252 1.47 13.61 -22.61
C LEU A 252 2.83 14.20 -22.24
N MET A 253 3.92 13.67 -22.83
CA MET A 253 5.28 14.18 -22.64
C MET A 253 5.51 15.59 -23.20
N ASN A 254 4.67 16.06 -24.12
CA ASN A 254 4.72 17.43 -24.64
C ASN A 254 3.77 18.39 -23.88
N SER A 255 3.16 17.95 -22.79
CA SER A 255 2.26 18.75 -21.95
C SER A 255 2.92 19.17 -20.63
N GLU A 256 2.17 19.86 -19.76
CA GLU A 256 2.60 20.19 -18.38
C GLU A 256 2.82 18.95 -17.49
N LEU A 257 2.41 17.77 -17.96
CA LEU A 257 2.53 16.51 -17.24
C LEU A 257 3.88 15.81 -17.47
N SER A 258 4.75 16.33 -18.35
CA SER A 258 6.03 15.70 -18.74
C SER A 258 6.97 15.41 -17.57
N ASP A 259 6.85 16.20 -16.49
CA ASP A 259 7.64 16.00 -15.27
C ASP A 259 7.07 14.95 -14.31
N ASP A 260 5.90 14.37 -14.62
CA ASP A 260 5.24 13.38 -13.79
C ASP A 260 6.09 12.10 -13.61
N PRO A 261 6.23 11.57 -12.39
CA PRO A 261 7.06 10.40 -12.13
C PRO A 261 6.68 9.16 -12.94
N ILE A 262 5.38 8.93 -13.19
CA ILE A 262 4.92 7.77 -13.94
C ILE A 262 5.36 7.91 -15.40
N LEU A 263 5.15 9.09 -16.01
CA LEU A 263 5.54 9.34 -17.40
C LEU A 263 7.06 9.28 -17.59
N LYS A 264 7.83 9.87 -16.69
CA LYS A 264 9.30 9.76 -16.68
C LYS A 264 9.79 8.32 -16.53
N SER A 265 9.10 7.52 -15.74
CA SER A 265 9.42 6.10 -15.58
C SER A 265 9.17 5.34 -16.87
N ILE A 266 8.01 5.55 -17.50
CA ILE A 266 7.67 4.96 -18.80
C ILE A 266 8.70 5.40 -19.86
N GLU A 267 9.05 6.69 -19.92
CA GLU A 267 10.05 7.23 -20.84
C GLU A 267 11.41 6.54 -20.65
N TRP A 268 11.87 6.42 -19.41
CA TRP A 268 13.10 5.71 -19.10
C TRP A 268 13.06 4.26 -19.59
N VAL A 269 11.98 3.52 -19.32
CA VAL A 269 11.89 2.13 -19.76
C VAL A 269 11.84 2.03 -21.30
N LEU A 270 11.12 2.93 -21.97
CA LEU A 270 11.08 3.00 -23.44
C LEU A 270 12.42 3.42 -24.07
N SER A 271 13.32 4.03 -23.31
CA SER A 271 14.67 4.42 -23.75
C SER A 271 15.71 3.29 -23.66
N LEU A 272 15.37 2.18 -23.00
CA LEU A 272 16.29 1.06 -22.83
C LEU A 272 16.62 0.44 -24.20
N LYS A 273 17.89 0.03 -24.33
CA LYS A 273 18.41 -0.57 -25.58
C LYS A 273 17.66 -1.86 -25.95
N GLU A 274 17.40 -2.70 -24.96
CA GLU A 274 16.65 -3.94 -25.09
C GLU A 274 15.32 -3.76 -24.36
N GLN A 275 14.22 -4.15 -25.00
CA GLN A 275 12.89 -4.00 -24.42
C GLN A 275 12.69 -5.05 -23.32
N PRO A 276 12.45 -4.65 -22.06
CA PRO A 276 12.20 -5.60 -20.99
C PRO A 276 10.81 -6.23 -21.11
N SER A 277 10.64 -7.40 -20.51
CA SER A 277 9.31 -8.00 -20.37
C SER A 277 8.43 -7.16 -19.44
N LEU A 278 7.15 -6.99 -19.80
CA LEU A 278 6.18 -6.22 -19.02
C LEU A 278 5.33 -7.16 -18.16
N HIS A 279 5.28 -6.86 -16.86
CA HIS A 279 4.51 -7.61 -15.87
C HIS A 279 3.52 -6.69 -15.14
N PHE A 280 2.38 -7.25 -14.74
CA PHE A 280 1.31 -6.49 -14.06
C PHE A 280 1.13 -6.90 -12.60
N ASN A 281 1.59 -8.08 -12.24
CA ASN A 281 1.47 -8.66 -10.91
C ASN A 281 2.83 -8.80 -10.22
N ARG A 282 2.90 -8.43 -8.93
CA ARG A 282 4.09 -8.52 -8.07
C ARG A 282 4.72 -9.91 -8.10
N TRP A 283 3.89 -10.94 -7.97
CA TRP A 283 4.34 -12.32 -7.83
C TRP A 283 4.87 -12.88 -9.15
N SER A 284 4.39 -12.37 -10.28
CA SER A 284 4.92 -12.76 -11.60
C SER A 284 6.35 -12.24 -11.83
N ILE A 285 6.71 -11.09 -11.24
CA ILE A 285 8.09 -10.59 -11.23
C ILE A 285 8.99 -11.52 -10.41
N PHE A 286 8.54 -11.92 -9.21
CA PHE A 286 9.27 -12.88 -8.39
C PHE A 286 9.42 -14.24 -9.09
N ASP A 287 8.37 -14.75 -9.72
CA ASP A 287 8.41 -16.01 -10.47
C ASP A 287 9.41 -15.95 -11.63
N LEU A 288 9.41 -14.86 -12.40
CA LEU A 288 10.38 -14.65 -13.47
C LEU A 288 11.80 -14.58 -12.91
N ALA A 289 12.04 -13.78 -11.88
CA ALA A 289 13.36 -13.64 -11.27
C ALA A 289 13.89 -14.97 -10.72
N VAL A 290 13.03 -15.77 -10.08
CA VAL A 290 13.34 -17.13 -9.64
C VAL A 290 13.70 -18.01 -10.84
N SER A 291 12.94 -17.94 -11.94
CA SER A 291 13.20 -18.75 -13.15
C SER A 291 14.54 -18.45 -13.83
N LEU A 292 15.04 -17.22 -13.66
CA LEU A 292 16.30 -16.72 -14.20
C LEU A 292 17.51 -16.98 -13.29
N SER A 293 17.28 -17.50 -12.08
CA SER A 293 18.29 -17.65 -11.03
C SER A 293 18.75 -19.10 -10.81
N ASP A 294 19.98 -19.28 -10.31
CA ASP A 294 20.48 -20.58 -9.84
C ASP A 294 19.97 -20.89 -8.42
N ARG A 295 18.85 -21.62 -8.34
CA ARG A 295 18.20 -22.01 -7.07
C ARG A 295 19.04 -22.92 -6.15
N SER A 296 20.22 -23.36 -6.58
CA SER A 296 21.17 -24.03 -5.68
C SER A 296 21.86 -23.06 -4.72
N ARG A 297 21.89 -21.77 -5.06
CA ARG A 297 22.43 -20.66 -4.27
C ARG A 297 21.35 -20.06 -3.34
N PRO A 298 21.75 -19.37 -2.25
CA PRO A 298 20.81 -18.64 -1.41
C PRO A 298 20.31 -17.36 -2.08
N PHE A 299 19.17 -16.85 -1.61
CA PHE A 299 18.76 -15.47 -1.90
C PHE A 299 19.04 -14.54 -0.72
N TYR A 300 19.09 -13.24 -0.99
CA TYR A 300 19.27 -12.18 -0.01
C TYR A 300 18.14 -11.16 -0.16
N GLU A 301 17.55 -10.71 0.95
CA GLU A 301 16.45 -9.74 0.94
C GLU A 301 16.75 -8.61 1.92
N PHE A 302 16.79 -7.38 1.42
CA PHE A 302 17.06 -6.17 2.17
C PHE A 302 15.75 -5.40 2.31
N GLY A 303 15.25 -5.24 3.53
CA GLY A 303 13.88 -4.81 3.79
C GLY A 303 12.93 -6.01 3.73
N VAL A 304 12.78 -6.70 4.84
CA VAL A 304 11.95 -7.91 4.95
C VAL A 304 10.56 -7.57 5.46
N TRP A 305 10.48 -6.58 6.36
CA TRP A 305 9.27 -6.18 7.07
C TRP A 305 8.51 -7.37 7.68
N MET A 306 7.28 -7.66 7.21
CA MET A 306 6.46 -8.77 7.68
C MET A 306 6.85 -10.13 7.08
N GLY A 307 7.72 -10.13 6.06
CA GLY A 307 8.32 -11.30 5.43
C GLY A 307 7.47 -12.00 4.37
N ASP A 308 6.53 -11.30 3.70
CA ASP A 308 5.66 -11.92 2.70
C ASP A 308 6.39 -12.28 1.40
N SER A 309 7.19 -11.35 0.85
CA SER A 309 8.16 -11.60 -0.23
C SER A 309 9.15 -12.70 0.17
N PHE A 310 9.70 -12.62 1.38
CA PHE A 310 10.62 -13.63 1.91
C PHE A 310 9.99 -15.04 1.95
N ARG A 311 8.77 -15.17 2.49
CA ARG A 311 8.02 -16.44 2.51
C ARG A 311 7.73 -16.93 1.09
N TYR A 312 7.44 -16.02 0.17
CA TYR A 312 7.21 -16.35 -1.22
C TYR A 312 8.46 -16.95 -1.87
N LEU A 313 9.61 -16.27 -1.74
CA LEU A 313 10.90 -16.73 -2.25
C LEU A 313 11.32 -18.06 -1.63
N MET A 314 11.12 -18.25 -0.32
CA MET A 314 11.44 -19.50 0.38
C MET A 314 10.71 -20.75 -0.17
N LYS A 315 9.65 -20.61 -0.96
CA LYS A 315 9.04 -21.75 -1.69
C LYS A 315 9.98 -22.34 -2.75
N SER A 316 10.95 -21.56 -3.22
CA SER A 316 11.84 -21.89 -4.34
C SER A 316 13.31 -22.08 -3.95
N TYR A 317 13.71 -21.63 -2.75
CA TYR A 317 15.08 -21.71 -2.26
C TYR A 317 15.17 -22.50 -0.94
N LYS A 318 16.34 -23.05 -0.67
CA LYS A 318 16.61 -23.77 0.60
C LYS A 318 17.12 -22.86 1.72
N LYS A 319 17.70 -21.71 1.36
CA LYS A 319 18.33 -20.77 2.27
C LYS A 319 18.08 -19.35 1.80
N GLY A 320 17.64 -18.49 2.71
CA GLY A 320 17.50 -17.05 2.50
C GLY A 320 18.14 -16.27 3.65
N PHE A 321 18.68 -15.10 3.36
CA PHE A 321 19.17 -14.15 4.35
C PHE A 321 18.36 -12.86 4.28
N GLY A 322 17.72 -12.48 5.38
CA GLY A 322 16.89 -11.30 5.47
C GLY A 322 17.53 -10.22 6.34
N PHE A 323 17.48 -8.97 5.92
CA PHE A 323 18.04 -7.82 6.65
C PHE A 323 16.96 -6.78 6.89
N ASP A 324 16.72 -6.44 8.15
CA ASP A 324 15.73 -5.43 8.52
C ASP A 324 15.97 -4.93 9.96
N THR A 325 15.47 -3.74 10.30
CA THR A 325 15.40 -3.30 11.70
C THR A 325 14.24 -3.96 12.43
N PHE A 326 13.15 -4.30 11.73
CA PHE A 326 11.83 -4.71 12.23
C PHE A 326 11.15 -3.66 13.14
N GLU A 327 11.80 -2.52 13.34
CA GLU A 327 11.31 -1.38 14.12
C GLU A 327 10.77 -0.26 13.21
N GLY A 328 10.98 -0.37 11.89
CA GLY A 328 10.55 0.58 10.87
C GLY A 328 11.70 1.43 10.32
N LEU A 329 11.36 2.45 9.51
CA LEU A 329 12.34 3.31 8.85
C LEU A 329 13.26 3.99 9.87
N PRO A 330 14.58 4.05 9.61
CA PRO A 330 15.53 4.68 10.51
C PRO A 330 15.44 6.22 10.50
N ALA A 331 14.86 6.80 9.44
CA ALA A 331 14.70 8.22 9.21
C ALA A 331 13.40 8.49 8.41
N ASP A 332 12.99 9.76 8.33
CA ASP A 332 11.86 10.16 7.48
C ASP A 332 12.19 9.91 6.01
N TRP A 333 11.22 9.37 5.25
CA TRP A 333 11.27 9.20 3.81
C TRP A 333 10.21 10.06 3.14
N ARG A 334 10.59 11.26 2.68
CA ARG A 334 9.67 12.22 2.04
C ARG A 334 8.49 12.55 2.98
N SER A 335 7.28 12.09 2.66
CA SER A 335 6.08 12.25 3.49
C SER A 335 5.84 11.10 4.46
N VAL A 336 6.66 10.04 4.40
CA VAL A 336 6.57 8.86 5.26
C VAL A 336 7.47 9.05 6.49
N PRO A 337 6.92 9.11 7.71
CA PRO A 337 7.73 9.41 8.88
C PRO A 337 8.58 8.24 9.36
N LYS A 338 9.64 8.55 10.09
CA LYS A 338 10.49 7.58 10.80
C LYS A 338 9.65 6.61 11.64
N GLY A 339 10.00 5.33 11.61
CA GLY A 339 9.29 4.26 12.33
C GLY A 339 8.08 3.68 11.58
N SER A 340 7.72 4.22 10.41
CA SER A 340 6.84 3.53 9.45
C SER A 340 7.44 2.19 9.01
N TYR A 341 6.62 1.25 8.56
CA TYR A 341 7.01 -0.14 8.20
C TYR A 341 7.57 -0.94 9.40
N SER A 342 7.10 -0.68 10.62
CA SER A 342 7.45 -1.49 11.79
C SER A 342 6.66 -2.80 11.80
N SER A 343 7.33 -3.93 12.12
CA SER A 343 6.65 -5.16 12.54
C SER A 343 6.55 -5.25 14.07
N PHE A 344 6.73 -4.12 14.76
CA PHE A 344 6.79 -4.03 16.23
C PHE A 344 7.92 -4.89 16.82
N GLY A 345 9.05 -4.95 16.11
CA GLY A 345 10.21 -5.78 16.46
C GLY A 345 9.99 -7.28 16.22
N LYS A 346 8.88 -7.67 15.58
CA LYS A 346 8.58 -9.08 15.32
C LYS A 346 9.36 -9.55 14.08
N VAL A 347 10.41 -10.32 14.33
CA VAL A 347 11.15 -11.02 13.28
C VAL A 347 10.31 -12.19 12.75
N PRO A 348 10.19 -12.37 11.42
CA PRO A 348 9.52 -13.53 10.84
C PRO A 348 10.17 -14.86 11.26
N ASP A 349 9.34 -15.88 11.51
CA ASP A 349 9.80 -17.26 11.67
C ASP A 349 9.53 -18.00 10.35
N VAL A 350 10.59 -18.23 9.57
CA VAL A 350 10.51 -18.86 8.25
C VAL A 350 11.59 -19.95 8.16
N PRO A 351 11.22 -21.23 8.00
CA PRO A 351 12.19 -22.32 7.89
C PRO A 351 13.21 -22.08 6.77
N GLY A 352 14.51 -22.20 7.06
CA GLY A 352 15.57 -21.92 6.09
C GLY A 352 15.92 -20.44 5.94
N GLY A 353 15.18 -19.53 6.60
CA GLY A 353 15.53 -18.12 6.73
C GLY A 353 16.53 -17.87 7.85
N GLU A 354 17.41 -16.89 7.65
CA GLU A 354 18.25 -16.30 8.70
C GLU A 354 18.10 -14.79 8.63
N PHE A 355 17.68 -14.20 9.75
CA PHE A 355 17.36 -12.78 9.83
C PHE A 355 18.42 -12.03 10.64
N ILE A 356 18.96 -10.98 10.02
CA ILE A 356 19.97 -10.11 10.59
C ILE A 356 19.27 -8.82 10.97
N VAL A 357 19.08 -8.63 12.28
CA VAL A 357 18.31 -7.52 12.84
C VAL A 357 19.21 -6.31 13.06
N GLY A 358 18.84 -5.17 12.46
CA GLY A 358 19.45 -3.87 12.69
C GLY A 358 19.73 -3.08 11.42
N GLU A 359 20.05 -1.79 11.59
CA GLU A 359 20.37 -0.89 10.48
C GLU A 359 21.51 -1.43 9.61
N PHE A 360 21.40 -1.25 8.29
CA PHE A 360 22.35 -1.80 7.33
C PHE A 360 23.80 -1.40 7.58
N ASP A 361 24.06 -0.13 7.91
CA ASP A 361 25.41 0.37 8.18
C ASP A 361 26.06 -0.29 9.41
N LYS A 362 25.26 -0.83 10.33
CA LYS A 362 25.74 -1.52 11.53
C LYS A 362 25.91 -3.03 11.30
N THR A 363 25.01 -3.63 10.52
CA THR A 363 24.92 -5.09 10.40
C THR A 363 25.66 -5.65 9.19
N LEU A 364 25.51 -5.03 8.02
CA LEU A 364 26.03 -5.57 6.76
C LEU A 364 27.55 -5.71 6.74
N PRO A 365 28.37 -4.75 7.21
CA PRO A 365 29.82 -4.90 7.19
C PRO A 365 30.29 -6.14 7.96
N SER A 366 29.69 -6.41 9.12
CA SER A 366 30.01 -7.58 9.93
C SER A 366 29.56 -8.88 9.27
N PHE A 367 28.39 -8.88 8.64
CA PHE A 367 27.81 -10.06 8.01
C PHE A 367 28.61 -10.49 6.76
N PHE A 368 29.02 -9.52 5.95
CA PHE A 368 29.79 -9.73 4.72
C PHE A 368 31.32 -9.74 4.93
N ALA A 369 31.81 -9.58 6.16
CA ALA A 369 33.24 -9.74 6.48
C ALA A 369 33.73 -11.19 6.31
N SER A 370 32.82 -12.17 6.43
CA SER A 370 33.10 -13.57 6.13
C SER A 370 32.72 -13.91 4.70
N GLU A 371 33.42 -14.86 4.08
CA GLU A 371 33.07 -15.36 2.74
C GLU A 371 31.65 -15.95 2.75
N ARG A 372 30.87 -15.61 1.72
CA ARG A 372 29.47 -16.03 1.55
C ARG A 372 29.26 -16.61 0.16
N THR A 373 28.34 -17.55 0.06
CA THR A 373 27.89 -18.07 -1.22
C THR A 373 27.30 -16.95 -2.07
N LYS A 374 27.65 -16.94 -3.37
CA LYS A 374 27.06 -16.02 -4.34
C LYS A 374 25.54 -16.08 -4.30
N ALA A 375 24.90 -14.94 -4.54
CA ALA A 375 23.45 -14.85 -4.55
C ALA A 375 22.89 -15.56 -5.79
N ALA A 376 21.78 -16.29 -5.61
CA ALA A 376 20.88 -16.61 -6.71
C ALA A 376 20.14 -15.34 -7.14
N LEU A 377 19.56 -14.70 -6.13
CA LEU A 377 18.64 -13.59 -6.25
C LEU A 377 18.88 -12.63 -5.09
N ILE A 378 18.77 -11.33 -5.37
CA ILE A 378 18.69 -10.29 -4.36
C ILE A 378 17.37 -9.55 -4.54
N ASN A 379 16.56 -9.45 -3.48
CA ASN A 379 15.42 -8.55 -3.39
C ASN A 379 15.84 -7.30 -2.61
N LEU A 380 15.82 -6.14 -3.26
CA LEU A 380 16.10 -4.84 -2.64
C LEU A 380 14.76 -4.12 -2.46
N ASP A 381 14.34 -3.98 -1.20
CA ASP A 381 13.15 -3.29 -0.73
C ASP A 381 13.58 -2.32 0.38
N ALA A 382 14.57 -1.48 0.07
CA ALA A 382 15.29 -0.67 1.05
C ALA A 382 14.80 0.79 1.11
N ASP A 383 13.94 1.18 0.17
CA ASP A 383 13.26 2.47 -0.08
C ASP A 383 14.19 3.69 -0.25
N LEU A 384 15.12 3.87 0.68
CA LEU A 384 16.02 4.99 0.82
C LEU A 384 17.28 4.80 -0.01
N TYR A 385 17.67 5.84 -0.76
CA TYR A 385 18.97 5.93 -1.44
C TYR A 385 20.15 5.42 -0.60
N GLY A 386 20.28 5.89 0.65
CA GLY A 386 21.38 5.53 1.53
C GLY A 386 21.37 4.05 1.91
N SER A 387 20.20 3.51 2.22
CA SER A 387 19.99 2.10 2.55
C SER A 387 20.31 1.21 1.34
N THR A 388 19.76 1.52 0.17
CA THR A 388 19.99 0.76 -1.08
C THR A 388 21.46 0.78 -1.48
N LEU A 389 22.14 1.93 -1.41
CA LEU A 389 23.57 2.02 -1.74
C LEU A 389 24.44 1.24 -0.74
N SER A 390 24.12 1.31 0.56
CA SER A 390 24.82 0.54 1.60
C SER A 390 24.63 -0.98 1.39
N ALA A 391 23.41 -1.42 1.08
CA ALA A 391 23.09 -2.81 0.75
C ALA A 391 23.91 -3.31 -0.45
N LEU A 392 23.85 -2.60 -1.59
CA LEU A 392 24.59 -2.95 -2.80
C LEU A 392 26.10 -3.03 -2.58
N LYS A 393 26.70 -2.03 -1.90
CA LYS A 393 28.14 -1.99 -1.64
C LYS A 393 28.62 -3.15 -0.77
N ASN A 394 27.90 -3.46 0.30
CA ASN A 394 28.26 -4.57 1.18
C ASN A 394 28.00 -5.94 0.52
N ALA A 395 26.91 -6.07 -0.22
CA ALA A 395 26.56 -7.29 -0.96
C ALA A 395 27.42 -7.53 -2.20
N ARG A 396 28.32 -6.61 -2.59
CA ARG A 396 29.17 -6.73 -3.78
C ARG A 396 29.91 -8.06 -3.85
N SER A 397 30.34 -8.61 -2.72
CA SER A 397 31.07 -9.89 -2.65
C SER A 397 30.21 -11.10 -3.04
N VAL A 398 28.88 -11.00 -2.95
CA VAL A 398 27.96 -12.08 -3.35
C VAL A 398 27.32 -11.87 -4.72
N ILE A 399 27.55 -10.72 -5.37
CA ILE A 399 27.03 -10.40 -6.71
C ILE A 399 28.03 -10.85 -7.80
N ASP A 400 27.51 -11.58 -8.78
CA ASP A 400 28.17 -11.97 -10.03
C ASP A 400 27.20 -11.88 -11.23
N GLU A 401 27.65 -12.21 -12.45
CA GLU A 401 26.83 -12.13 -13.66
C GLU A 401 25.61 -13.09 -13.68
N GLN A 402 25.53 -14.04 -12.75
CA GLN A 402 24.38 -14.96 -12.64
C GLN A 402 23.37 -14.48 -11.59
N THR A 403 23.71 -13.45 -10.81
CA THR A 403 22.86 -12.89 -9.77
C THR A 403 21.73 -12.07 -10.41
N VAL A 404 20.49 -12.42 -10.09
CA VAL A 404 19.30 -11.63 -10.46
C VAL A 404 18.98 -10.65 -9.34
N ILE A 405 18.72 -9.38 -9.65
CA ILE A 405 18.40 -8.37 -8.64
C ILE A 405 17.01 -7.79 -8.93
N ILE A 406 16.10 -7.93 -7.99
CA ILE A 406 14.80 -7.25 -7.99
C ILE A 406 14.96 -5.98 -7.16
N PHE A 407 14.54 -4.85 -7.71
CA PHE A 407 14.27 -3.62 -6.97
C PHE A 407 12.76 -3.49 -6.80
N ASP A 408 12.29 -3.55 -5.55
CA ASP A 408 10.92 -3.28 -5.18
C ASP A 408 10.78 -1.77 -4.99
N GLU A 409 10.20 -1.10 -5.98
CA GLU A 409 10.05 0.37 -6.07
C GLU A 409 11.18 1.22 -6.71
N LEU A 410 11.86 0.69 -7.74
CA LEU A 410 12.87 1.46 -8.49
C LEU A 410 12.30 2.67 -9.24
N ILE A 411 11.05 2.60 -9.67
CA ILE A 411 10.40 3.55 -10.59
C ILE A 411 9.07 4.09 -10.02
N ILE A 412 8.46 5.06 -10.70
CA ILE A 412 7.10 5.62 -10.47
C ILE A 412 6.96 6.45 -9.19
N ASN A 413 7.69 6.13 -8.13
CA ASN A 413 7.69 6.95 -6.92
C ASN A 413 8.05 8.40 -7.22
N GLN A 414 7.44 9.33 -6.49
CA GLN A 414 7.82 10.73 -6.56
C GLN A 414 9.34 10.81 -6.37
N GLY A 415 10.05 11.52 -7.26
CA GLY A 415 11.51 11.64 -7.24
C GLY A 415 12.32 10.33 -7.23
N TRP A 416 11.80 9.22 -7.76
CA TRP A 416 12.46 7.90 -7.85
C TRP A 416 13.93 7.96 -8.36
N GLN A 417 14.23 8.93 -9.22
CA GLN A 417 15.56 9.20 -9.78
C GLN A 417 16.61 9.58 -8.72
N GLN A 418 16.21 9.94 -7.50
CA GLN A 418 17.08 10.29 -6.39
C GLN A 418 17.20 9.19 -5.33
N ASP A 419 16.40 8.14 -5.42
CA ASP A 419 16.32 7.06 -4.44
C ASP A 419 17.11 5.83 -4.94
N GLU A 420 16.48 4.67 -5.02
CA GLU A 420 17.11 3.40 -5.43
C GLU A 420 17.76 3.48 -6.81
N PHE A 421 17.14 4.20 -7.76
CA PHE A 421 17.68 4.38 -9.10
C PHE A 421 19.05 5.06 -9.08
N LYS A 422 19.20 6.08 -8.24
CA LYS A 422 20.49 6.76 -8.07
C LYS A 422 21.52 5.81 -7.44
N ALA A 423 21.12 5.08 -6.41
CA ALA A 423 21.98 4.11 -5.74
C ALA A 423 22.51 3.03 -6.70
N LEU A 424 21.65 2.48 -7.56
CA LEU A 424 22.04 1.51 -8.59
C LEU A 424 23.06 2.10 -9.57
N ASN A 425 22.81 3.30 -10.11
CA ASN A 425 23.72 3.93 -11.07
C ASN A 425 25.08 4.27 -10.44
N GLU A 426 25.10 4.78 -9.21
CA GLU A 426 26.35 5.06 -8.49
C GLU A 426 27.11 3.79 -8.11
N PHE A 427 26.41 2.73 -7.70
CA PHE A 427 27.01 1.42 -7.46
C PHE A 427 27.68 0.89 -8.72
N CYS A 428 27.00 0.95 -9.86
CA CYS A 428 27.57 0.52 -11.13
C CYS A 428 28.80 1.35 -11.52
N ALA A 429 28.76 2.67 -11.38
CA ALA A 429 29.90 3.54 -11.64
C ALA A 429 31.09 3.26 -10.71
N LEU A 430 30.85 3.00 -9.42
CA LEU A 430 31.89 2.74 -8.43
C LEU A 430 32.66 1.45 -8.67
N PHE A 431 31.99 0.42 -9.22
CA PHE A 431 32.57 -0.91 -9.41
C PHE A 431 32.84 -1.28 -10.87
N ASP A 432 32.77 -0.31 -11.78
CA ASP A 432 32.96 -0.49 -13.23
C ASP A 432 32.02 -1.58 -13.80
N LEU A 433 30.73 -1.42 -13.49
CA LEU A 433 29.66 -2.32 -13.89
C LEU A 433 28.64 -1.57 -14.75
N ARG A 434 27.87 -2.33 -15.52
CA ARG A 434 26.61 -1.92 -16.15
C ARG A 434 25.50 -2.84 -15.69
N TYR A 435 24.25 -2.48 -15.94
CA TYR A 435 23.12 -3.39 -15.72
C TYR A 435 22.30 -3.56 -16.99
N GLU A 436 21.64 -4.70 -17.12
CA GLU A 436 20.53 -4.91 -18.05
C GLU A 436 19.22 -4.95 -17.26
N VAL A 437 18.15 -4.44 -17.85
CA VAL A 437 16.80 -4.55 -17.30
C VAL A 437 16.10 -5.70 -18.01
N LEU A 438 15.64 -6.67 -17.25
CA LEU A 438 15.05 -7.92 -17.73
C LEU A 438 13.52 -7.87 -17.74
N ALA A 439 12.96 -7.22 -16.72
CA ALA A 439 11.52 -7.07 -16.57
C ALA A 439 11.19 -5.80 -15.80
N VAL A 440 10.00 -5.26 -16.06
CA VAL A 440 9.44 -4.15 -15.32
C VAL A 440 7.98 -4.42 -15.01
N SER A 441 7.50 -3.85 -13.91
CA SER A 441 6.08 -3.61 -13.71
C SER A 441 5.83 -2.14 -13.48
N LEU A 442 5.08 -1.52 -14.39
CA LEU A 442 4.61 -0.15 -14.23
C LEU A 442 3.48 -0.02 -13.20
N TYR A 443 2.98 -1.14 -12.68
CA TYR A 443 1.99 -1.15 -11.63
C TYR A 443 2.65 -1.39 -10.27
N THR A 444 3.40 -2.49 -10.12
CA THR A 444 4.07 -2.81 -8.85
C THR A 444 5.36 -2.06 -8.63
N LYS A 445 5.77 -1.20 -9.58
CA LYS A 445 7.00 -0.39 -9.54
C LYS A 445 8.30 -1.21 -9.53
N GLN A 446 8.19 -2.52 -9.71
CA GLN A 446 9.31 -3.44 -9.63
C GLN A 446 10.13 -3.46 -10.91
N VAL A 447 11.44 -3.60 -10.75
CA VAL A 447 12.37 -3.75 -11.87
C VAL A 447 13.32 -4.91 -11.58
N VAL A 448 13.41 -5.85 -12.52
CA VAL A 448 14.37 -6.96 -12.48
C VAL A 448 15.58 -6.59 -13.31
N THR A 449 16.76 -6.71 -12.73
CA THR A 449 18.04 -6.38 -13.35
C THR A 449 19.05 -7.51 -13.20
N ARG A 450 20.10 -7.43 -14.02
CA ARG A 450 21.34 -8.20 -13.87
C ARG A 450 22.51 -7.26 -14.06
N VAL A 451 23.48 -7.34 -13.16
CA VAL A 451 24.68 -6.51 -13.21
C VAL A 451 25.81 -7.27 -13.90
N LEU A 452 26.51 -6.59 -14.80
CA LEU A 452 27.53 -7.13 -15.68
C LEU A 452 28.78 -6.23 -15.64
N PRO A 453 29.98 -6.75 -15.91
CA PRO A 453 31.16 -5.91 -16.10
C PRO A 453 30.94 -4.86 -17.18
N ALA A 454 31.46 -3.65 -16.98
CA ALA A 454 31.59 -2.68 -18.05
C ALA A 454 32.48 -3.29 -19.14
N SER A 455 31.97 -3.33 -20.38
CA SER A 455 32.64 -3.93 -21.55
C SER A 455 33.74 -3.04 -22.10
#